data_AF-A0A671LWT9-F1
#
_entry.id   AF-A0A671LWT9-F1
#
_cell.length_a   1.000
_cell.length_b   1.000
_cell.length_c   1.000
_cell.angle_alpha   90.00
_cell.angle_beta   90.00
_cell.angle_gamma   90.00
#
_symmetry.space_group_name_H-M   'P 1'
#
loop_
_entity.id
_entity.type
_entity.pdbx_description
1 polymer ?
#
loop_
_entity_poly.entity_id
_entity_poly.type
_entity_poly.pdbx_seq_one_letter_code
_entity_poly.pdbx_strand_id
1 'polypeptide(L)'
;MDLKEYLNRIGFIGQYDKAELDNLFTIHKLHVMNIPFENLSIHSGEKNTMDLNIIYDKIVKSNQGGWCCKNNLLFSWVLKEIHHVRLQSVQLEQEFLPMDSHLIILIINLYVSFGVSHQIWHPSELISGKDQPQPPGVFRLINNSMKWVLEKTGRMQFVQDKALASSSLIDKRLTKTLYSFTLTPRYADRFRETSDCLQTSPDSLCMLKSICSLQTPTGFRALIGWTHSQVTFKDLVDTKEIPDYNPITVFVWPLHKKGACHFFTSRSTVMNRTVSTLLKTFTSFQFVSKECYLS
;
A
#
# COMPACT_ATOMS: atom_id res chain seq x y z
N MET A 1 13.68 -0.69 18.27
CA MET A 1 12.47 -0.05 17.70
C MET A 1 11.59 0.38 18.86
N ASP A 2 10.89 1.49 18.74
CA ASP A 2 9.97 2.04 19.77
C ASP A 2 8.53 2.07 19.22
N LEU A 3 7.63 1.40 19.93
CA LEU A 3 6.19 1.35 19.61
C LEU A 3 5.56 2.75 19.64
N LYS A 4 5.97 3.62 20.57
CA LYS A 4 5.42 4.97 20.71
C LYS A 4 5.71 5.83 19.48
N GLU A 5 6.92 5.73 18.93
CA GLU A 5 7.26 6.40 17.66
C GLU A 5 6.40 5.89 16.50
N TYR A 6 6.13 4.58 16.44
CA TYR A 6 5.24 4.00 15.44
C TYR A 6 3.79 4.50 15.59
N LEU A 7 3.26 4.50 16.82
CA LEU A 7 1.90 5.00 17.09
C LEU A 7 1.76 6.48 16.72
N ASN A 8 2.79 7.29 17.00
CA ASN A 8 2.86 8.67 16.55
C ASN A 8 2.90 8.78 15.02
N ARG A 9 3.66 7.91 14.33
CA ARG A 9 3.76 7.89 12.86
C ARG A 9 2.41 7.65 12.18
N ILE A 10 1.55 6.84 12.79
CA ILE A 10 0.19 6.57 12.27
C ILE A 10 -0.88 7.50 12.84
N GLY A 11 -0.52 8.40 13.77
CA GLY A 11 -1.44 9.33 14.41
C GLY A 11 -2.41 8.69 15.41
N PHE A 12 -2.03 7.57 16.04
CA PHE A 12 -2.85 6.93 17.07
C PHE A 12 -2.78 7.73 18.38
N ILE A 13 -3.95 8.16 18.87
CA ILE A 13 -4.11 8.86 20.14
C ILE A 13 -5.01 7.98 21.02
N GLY A 14 -4.40 7.21 21.93
CA GLY A 14 -5.13 6.28 22.79
C GLY A 14 -4.21 5.51 23.73
N GLN A 15 -4.82 4.84 24.73
CA GLN A 15 -4.16 3.89 25.60
C GLN A 15 -4.00 2.55 24.88
N TYR A 16 -2.77 2.13 24.62
CA TYR A 16 -2.44 0.86 23.92
C TYR A 16 -2.03 -0.28 24.88
N ASP A 17 -1.90 0.02 26.17
CA ASP A 17 -1.61 -0.91 27.27
C ASP A 17 -2.80 -1.83 27.59
N LYS A 18 -4.02 -1.42 27.21
CA LYS A 18 -5.20 -2.29 27.19
C LYS A 18 -5.25 -3.06 25.89
N ALA A 19 -5.08 -4.38 25.98
CA ALA A 19 -5.12 -5.31 24.87
C ALA A 19 -6.56 -5.50 24.32
N GLU A 20 -7.17 -4.43 23.84
CA GLU A 20 -8.53 -4.42 23.30
C GLU A 20 -8.53 -4.62 21.78
N LEU A 21 -9.43 -5.46 21.26
CA LEU A 21 -9.59 -5.68 19.83
C LEU A 21 -9.88 -4.38 19.06
N ASP A 22 -10.56 -3.43 19.69
CA ASP A 22 -10.86 -2.13 19.10
C ASP A 22 -9.59 -1.30 18.83
N ASN A 23 -8.56 -1.44 19.68
CA ASN A 23 -7.26 -0.84 19.44
C ASN A 23 -6.59 -1.45 18.20
N LEU A 24 -6.68 -2.76 18.00
CA LEU A 24 -6.14 -3.41 16.78
C LEU A 24 -6.82 -2.89 15.50
N PHE A 25 -8.14 -2.78 15.51
CA PHE A 25 -8.90 -2.29 14.34
C PHE A 25 -8.54 -0.84 14.03
N THR A 26 -8.39 -0.02 15.07
CA THR A 26 -8.03 1.40 14.93
C THR A 26 -6.59 1.56 14.45
N ILE A 27 -5.63 0.84 15.06
CA ILE A 27 -4.22 0.87 14.67
C ILE A 27 -4.03 0.39 13.24
N HIS A 28 -4.72 -0.68 12.82
CA HIS A 28 -4.68 -1.17 11.44
C HIS A 28 -5.21 -0.13 10.46
N LYS A 29 -6.39 0.44 10.72
CA LYS A 29 -6.97 1.50 9.88
C LYS A 29 -6.02 2.69 9.77
N LEU A 30 -5.48 3.17 10.89
CA LEU A 30 -4.56 4.31 10.89
C LEU A 30 -3.26 4.02 10.16
N HIS A 31 -2.71 2.80 10.24
CA HIS A 31 -1.55 2.38 9.44
C HIS A 31 -1.85 2.54 7.95
N VAL A 32 -2.96 1.95 7.51
CA VAL A 32 -3.40 1.97 6.10
C VAL A 32 -3.65 3.40 5.58
N MET A 33 -4.09 4.30 6.45
CA MET A 33 -4.37 5.71 6.11
C MET A 33 -3.13 6.61 6.10
N ASN A 34 -2.08 6.28 6.85
CA ASN A 34 -0.94 7.17 7.06
C ASN A 34 0.37 6.66 6.48
N ILE A 35 0.50 5.36 6.22
CA ILE A 35 1.69 4.73 5.64
C ILE A 35 1.38 4.34 4.19
N PRO A 36 2.03 4.97 3.18
CA PRO A 36 1.79 4.63 1.79
C PRO A 36 2.23 3.20 1.46
N PHE A 37 1.45 2.52 0.62
CA PHE A 37 1.95 1.39 -0.13
C PHE A 37 2.81 1.91 -1.28
N GLU A 38 4.10 1.57 -1.34
CA GLU A 38 4.99 2.09 -2.39
C GLU A 38 6.20 1.21 -2.68
N ASN A 39 6.76 1.33 -3.90
CA ASN A 39 7.98 0.62 -4.33
C ASN A 39 9.08 1.57 -4.85
N LEU A 40 9.04 2.86 -4.50
CA LEU A 40 9.89 3.91 -5.07
C LEU A 40 11.37 3.76 -4.73
N SER A 41 11.71 3.07 -3.65
CA SER A 41 13.11 2.71 -3.33
C SER A 41 13.79 1.99 -4.51
N ILE A 42 13.09 1.03 -5.14
CA ILE A 42 13.61 0.27 -6.29
C ILE A 42 13.96 1.21 -7.44
N HIS A 43 13.06 2.15 -7.72
CA HIS A 43 13.21 3.15 -8.79
C HIS A 43 14.25 4.23 -8.46
N SER A 44 14.76 4.26 -7.23
CA SER A 44 15.85 5.14 -6.80
C SER A 44 17.20 4.41 -6.69
N GLY A 45 17.25 3.14 -7.11
CA GLY A 45 18.46 2.30 -7.03
C GLY A 45 18.70 1.71 -5.64
N GLU A 46 17.76 1.84 -4.70
CA GLU A 46 17.86 1.24 -3.37
C GLU A 46 17.23 -0.16 -3.34
N LYS A 47 17.92 -1.12 -2.72
CA LYS A 47 17.35 -2.45 -2.47
C LYS A 47 16.27 -2.37 -1.39
N ASN A 48 15.14 -3.01 -1.64
CA ASN A 48 14.17 -3.34 -0.61
C ASN A 48 14.70 -4.49 0.26
N THR A 49 14.97 -4.16 1.53
CA THR A 49 15.39 -5.10 2.55
C THR A 49 14.19 -5.70 3.29
N MET A 50 14.41 -6.89 3.84
CA MET A 50 13.53 -7.53 4.83
C MET A 50 14.05 -7.37 6.27
N ASP A 51 15.13 -6.60 6.48
CA ASP A 51 15.62 -6.23 7.80
C ASP A 51 14.63 -5.29 8.48
N LEU A 52 14.03 -5.77 9.57
CA LEU A 52 12.98 -5.07 10.30
C LEU A 52 13.46 -3.73 10.90
N ASN A 53 14.72 -3.62 11.32
CA ASN A 53 15.24 -2.36 11.86
C ASN A 53 15.35 -1.30 10.75
N ILE A 54 15.83 -1.69 9.57
CA ILE A 54 15.91 -0.78 8.42
C ILE A 54 14.51 -0.41 7.94
N ILE A 55 13.56 -1.36 7.91
CA ILE A 55 12.17 -1.10 7.57
C ILE A 55 11.57 -0.07 8.52
N TYR A 56 11.78 -0.25 9.82
CA TYR A 56 11.33 0.68 10.85
C TYR A 56 11.92 2.09 10.65
N ASP A 57 13.23 2.21 10.45
CA ASP A 57 13.86 3.51 10.24
C ASP A 57 13.35 4.22 8.96
N LYS A 58 13.07 3.47 7.90
CA LYS A 58 12.50 4.04 6.66
C LYS A 58 11.05 4.48 6.85
N ILE A 59 10.19 3.60 7.37
CA ILE A 59 8.74 3.87 7.45
C ILE A 59 8.41 4.84 8.60
N VAL A 60 8.97 4.59 9.79
CA VAL A 60 8.63 5.31 11.02
C VAL A 60 9.45 6.59 11.14
N LYS A 61 10.79 6.52 11.09
CA LYS A 61 11.63 7.71 11.30
C LYS A 61 11.73 8.61 10.06
N SER A 62 11.75 8.01 8.88
CA SER A 62 11.95 8.76 7.62
C SER A 62 10.63 9.07 6.88
N ASN A 63 9.47 8.76 7.47
CA ASN A 63 8.13 8.97 6.90
C ASN A 63 7.94 8.38 5.50
N GLN A 64 8.67 7.32 5.15
CA GLN A 64 8.47 6.62 3.88
C GLN A 64 7.30 5.64 3.98
N GLY A 65 7.00 4.98 2.87
CA GLY A 65 6.09 3.86 2.81
C GLY A 65 6.83 2.54 2.63
N GLY A 66 6.11 1.55 2.10
CA GLY A 66 6.72 0.32 1.64
C GLY A 66 5.72 -0.54 0.88
N TRP A 67 6.21 -1.57 0.21
CA TRP A 67 5.35 -2.57 -0.41
C TRP A 67 4.84 -3.58 0.63
N CYS A 68 4.11 -4.59 0.18
CA CYS A 68 3.43 -5.56 1.05
C CYS A 68 4.38 -6.19 2.08
N CYS A 69 5.58 -6.64 1.70
CA CYS A 69 6.50 -7.29 2.63
C CYS A 69 6.93 -6.36 3.76
N LYS A 70 7.24 -5.09 3.48
CA LYS A 70 7.67 -4.12 4.50
C LYS A 70 6.54 -3.79 5.47
N ASN A 71 5.36 -3.43 4.95
CA ASN A 71 4.22 -3.09 5.81
C ASN A 71 3.80 -4.27 6.67
N ASN A 72 3.74 -5.47 6.10
CA ASN A 72 3.35 -6.64 6.87
C ASN A 72 4.42 -7.01 7.91
N LEU A 73 5.72 -6.94 7.62
CA LEU A 73 6.75 -7.19 8.62
C LEU A 73 6.70 -6.19 9.78
N LEU A 74 6.58 -4.89 9.45
CA LEU A 74 6.47 -3.82 10.44
C LEU A 74 5.22 -4.02 11.30
N PHE A 75 4.07 -4.27 10.69
CA PHE A 75 2.82 -4.48 11.41
C PHE A 75 2.88 -5.75 12.26
N SER A 76 3.55 -6.82 11.80
CA SER A 76 3.83 -8.02 12.58
C SER A 76 4.57 -7.72 13.89
N TRP A 77 5.55 -6.82 13.83
CA TRP A 77 6.27 -6.37 15.02
C TRP A 77 5.36 -5.56 15.94
N VAL A 78 4.62 -4.59 15.41
CA VAL A 78 3.64 -3.81 16.19
C VAL A 78 2.68 -4.73 16.93
N LEU A 79 2.15 -5.75 16.24
CA LEU A 79 1.23 -6.73 16.81
C LEU A 79 1.83 -7.49 17.98
N LYS A 80 3.12 -7.86 17.92
CA LYS A 80 3.84 -8.50 19.02
C LYS A 80 4.02 -7.57 20.22
N GLU A 81 4.19 -6.27 19.98
CA GLU A 81 4.35 -5.28 21.04
C GLU A 81 3.01 -4.97 21.73
N ILE A 82 1.91 -4.87 20.98
CA ILE A 82 0.58 -4.53 21.53
C ILE A 82 -0.18 -5.77 22.07
N HIS A 83 0.11 -6.97 21.57
CA HIS A 83 -0.62 -8.20 21.87
C HIS A 83 0.29 -9.45 21.80
N HIS A 84 0.00 -10.50 22.58
CA HIS A 84 0.67 -11.81 22.46
C HIS A 84 0.17 -12.59 21.22
N VAL A 85 0.47 -12.10 20.02
CA VAL A 85 -0.07 -12.66 18.76
C VAL A 85 0.85 -13.75 18.19
N ARG A 86 0.25 -14.89 17.85
CA ARG A 86 0.86 -15.89 16.97
C ARG A 86 0.82 -15.37 15.54
N LEU A 87 1.96 -14.84 15.06
CA LEU A 87 2.12 -14.45 13.67
C LEU A 87 2.06 -15.68 12.77
N GLN A 88 1.30 -15.56 11.70
CA GLN A 88 1.31 -16.56 10.64
C GLN A 88 1.37 -15.85 9.30
N SER A 89 2.50 -16.01 8.61
CA SER A 89 2.60 -15.63 7.20
C SER A 89 2.08 -16.76 6.34
N VAL A 90 1.35 -16.39 5.31
CA VAL A 90 0.47 -17.26 4.56
C VAL A 90 0.88 -17.21 3.10
N GLN A 91 0.98 -18.38 2.46
CA GLN A 91 1.42 -18.52 1.07
C GLN A 91 0.43 -17.84 0.13
N LEU A 92 0.87 -17.16 -0.94
CA LEU A 92 -0.02 -16.59 -1.94
C LEU A 92 0.11 -17.31 -3.27
N GLU A 93 -1.01 -17.76 -3.84
CA GLU A 93 -1.06 -18.13 -5.26
C GLU A 93 -1.94 -17.12 -6.00
N GLN A 94 -1.33 -16.44 -6.95
CA GLN A 94 -2.00 -15.65 -8.00
C GLN A 94 -1.92 -16.44 -9.30
N GLU A 95 -3.03 -16.54 -10.04
CA GLU A 95 -3.11 -17.28 -11.31
C GLU A 95 -2.11 -16.81 -12.40
N PHE A 96 -1.42 -15.68 -12.20
CA PHE A 96 -0.57 -15.03 -13.21
C PHE A 96 0.90 -14.85 -12.82
N LEU A 97 1.33 -15.25 -11.62
CA LEU A 97 2.75 -15.20 -11.22
C LEU A 97 3.16 -16.50 -10.53
N PRO A 98 4.20 -17.20 -11.02
CA PRO A 98 4.57 -18.53 -10.54
C PRO A 98 5.28 -18.55 -9.16
N MET A 99 5.35 -17.43 -8.43
CA MET A 99 6.11 -17.30 -7.18
C MET A 99 5.34 -16.52 -6.10
N ASP A 100 5.62 -16.83 -4.83
CA ASP A 100 4.99 -16.29 -3.60
C ASP A 100 5.09 -14.76 -3.45
N SER A 101 4.25 -13.99 -4.16
CA SER A 101 4.48 -12.56 -4.40
C SER A 101 3.98 -11.61 -3.31
N HIS A 102 3.26 -12.12 -2.29
CA HIS A 102 2.56 -11.25 -1.34
C HIS A 102 2.57 -11.81 0.09
N LEU A 103 3.07 -11.01 1.02
CA LEU A 103 3.06 -11.32 2.44
C LEU A 103 1.70 -10.93 3.06
N ILE A 104 1.19 -11.80 3.94
CA ILE A 104 -0.07 -11.62 4.68
C ILE A 104 0.21 -11.88 6.15
N ILE A 105 -0.55 -11.25 7.06
CA ILE A 105 -0.55 -11.56 8.49
C ILE A 105 -1.92 -12.10 8.91
N LEU A 106 -1.92 -13.21 9.64
CA LEU A 106 -3.07 -13.65 10.42
C LEU A 106 -2.85 -13.38 11.92
N ILE A 107 -3.92 -12.95 12.60
CA ILE A 107 -3.97 -12.59 14.02
C ILE A 107 -5.23 -13.20 14.62
N ILE A 108 -5.15 -14.27 15.41
CA ILE A 108 -6.32 -14.80 16.17
C ILE A 108 -7.59 -14.91 15.30
N ASN A 109 -7.51 -15.62 14.16
CA ASN A 109 -8.59 -15.74 13.15
C ASN A 109 -9.00 -14.43 12.46
N LEU A 110 -8.23 -13.36 12.58
CA LEU A 110 -8.34 -12.14 11.79
C LEU A 110 -7.26 -12.10 10.71
N TYR A 111 -7.59 -11.52 9.58
CA TYR A 111 -6.76 -11.42 8.41
C TYR A 111 -6.47 -9.96 8.08
N VAL A 112 -5.18 -9.65 7.88
CA VAL A 112 -4.64 -8.32 7.60
C VAL A 112 -3.69 -8.39 6.40
N SER A 113 -3.81 -7.41 5.50
CA SER A 113 -2.97 -7.30 4.30
C SER A 113 -2.88 -5.86 3.83
N PHE A 114 -1.76 -5.50 3.20
CA PHE A 114 -1.50 -4.18 2.63
C PHE A 114 -1.35 -4.24 1.10
N GLY A 115 -2.09 -3.42 0.36
CA GLY A 115 -2.09 -3.36 -1.09
C GLY A 115 -2.56 -2.00 -1.62
N VAL A 116 -2.78 -1.94 -2.94
CA VAL A 116 -3.12 -0.69 -3.65
C VAL A 116 -4.64 -0.44 -3.64
N SER A 117 -5.34 -0.83 -4.71
CA SER A 117 -6.76 -0.51 -4.95
C SER A 117 -7.75 -1.44 -4.23
N HIS A 118 -7.26 -2.51 -3.62
CA HIS A 118 -8.08 -3.52 -2.93
C HIS A 118 -7.72 -3.62 -1.45
N GLN A 119 -7.25 -2.51 -0.88
CA GLN A 119 -6.81 -2.41 0.50
C GLN A 119 -7.97 -2.65 1.47
N ILE A 120 -7.76 -3.55 2.42
CA ILE A 120 -8.66 -3.80 3.54
C ILE A 120 -8.43 -2.72 4.59
N TRP A 121 -9.47 -2.14 5.17
CA TRP A 121 -9.34 -1.08 6.18
C TRP A 121 -9.41 -1.63 7.61
N HIS A 122 -10.11 -2.74 7.79
CA HIS A 122 -10.28 -3.41 9.08
C HIS A 122 -9.93 -4.88 8.99
N PRO A 123 -9.28 -5.48 10.00
CA PRO A 123 -9.03 -6.90 10.03
C PRO A 123 -10.30 -7.71 9.72
N SER A 124 -10.22 -8.68 8.81
CA SER A 124 -11.37 -9.51 8.42
C SER A 124 -11.35 -10.85 9.15
N GLU A 125 -12.49 -11.32 9.63
CA GLU A 125 -12.64 -12.64 10.24
C GLU A 125 -12.43 -13.76 9.22
N LEU A 126 -11.73 -14.81 9.64
CA LEU A 126 -11.44 -16.01 8.86
C LEU A 126 -12.63 -16.99 8.89
N ILE A 127 -13.78 -16.52 8.41
CA ILE A 127 -15.02 -17.30 8.32
C ILE A 127 -15.39 -17.48 6.85
N SER A 128 -15.42 -18.74 6.40
CA SER A 128 -15.70 -19.07 5.00
C SER A 128 -17.12 -18.64 4.60
N GLY A 129 -17.25 -17.94 3.49
CA GLY A 129 -18.52 -17.49 2.91
C GLY A 129 -19.15 -16.28 3.60
N LYS A 130 -18.56 -15.75 4.68
CA LYS A 130 -19.08 -14.57 5.37
C LYS A 130 -18.77 -13.30 4.58
N ASP A 131 -19.82 -12.56 4.22
CA ASP A 131 -19.70 -11.21 3.68
C ASP A 131 -19.28 -10.24 4.79
N GLN A 132 -18.21 -9.48 4.54
CA GLN A 132 -17.64 -8.53 5.50
C GLN A 132 -17.57 -7.13 4.86
N PRO A 133 -18.66 -6.34 4.97
CA PRO A 133 -18.73 -5.00 4.39
C PRO A 133 -17.71 -4.06 5.03
N GLN A 134 -16.96 -3.34 4.20
CA GLN A 134 -16.06 -2.27 4.60
C GLN A 134 -16.23 -1.07 3.64
N PRO A 135 -15.72 0.14 3.99
CA PRO A 135 -15.82 1.29 3.10
C PRO A 135 -15.28 1.03 1.68
N PRO A 136 -14.19 0.27 1.44
CA PRO A 136 -13.73 -0.06 0.08
C PRO A 136 -14.61 -1.04 -0.71
N GLY A 137 -15.52 -1.76 -0.05
CA GLY A 137 -16.33 -2.82 -0.64
C GLY A 137 -16.57 -3.98 0.33
N VAL A 138 -17.23 -5.03 -0.16
CA VAL A 138 -17.49 -6.24 0.62
C VAL A 138 -16.37 -7.25 0.37
N PHE A 139 -15.71 -7.66 1.45
CA PHE A 139 -14.70 -8.72 1.38
C PHE A 139 -15.30 -10.05 1.80
N ARG A 140 -14.88 -11.12 1.13
CA ARG A 140 -15.31 -12.48 1.46
C ARG A 140 -14.14 -13.43 1.35
N LEU A 141 -13.98 -14.27 2.36
CA LEU A 141 -13.01 -15.35 2.38
C LEU A 141 -13.74 -16.67 2.07
N ILE A 142 -13.25 -17.44 1.11
CA ILE A 142 -13.83 -18.72 0.71
C ILE A 142 -12.81 -19.82 0.98
N ASN A 143 -13.19 -20.82 1.79
CA ASN A 143 -12.34 -21.99 2.04
C ASN A 143 -12.67 -23.12 1.07
N ASN A 144 -11.70 -23.45 0.20
CA ASN A 144 -11.75 -24.56 -0.76
C ASN A 144 -10.97 -25.77 -0.25
N SER A 145 -11.16 -26.14 1.02
CA SER A 145 -10.45 -27.20 1.77
C SER A 145 -8.98 -26.90 2.08
N MET A 146 -8.09 -26.83 1.07
CA MET A 146 -6.66 -26.62 1.27
C MET A 146 -6.23 -25.15 1.14
N LYS A 147 -7.07 -24.33 0.52
CA LYS A 147 -6.78 -22.93 0.19
C LYS A 147 -7.94 -22.04 0.59
N TRP A 148 -7.59 -20.86 1.06
CA TRP A 148 -8.50 -19.75 1.25
C TRP A 148 -8.39 -18.81 0.05
N VAL A 149 -9.50 -18.33 -0.45
CA VAL A 149 -9.55 -17.36 -1.54
C VAL A 149 -10.15 -16.08 -0.99
N LEU A 150 -9.46 -14.96 -1.22
CA LEU A 150 -9.99 -13.65 -0.91
C LEU A 150 -10.66 -13.05 -2.14
N GLU A 151 -11.94 -12.76 -2.00
CA GLU A 151 -12.72 -12.02 -2.97
C GLU A 151 -13.05 -10.63 -2.43
N LYS A 152 -13.16 -9.68 -3.36
CA LYS A 152 -13.73 -8.37 -3.09
C LYS A 152 -14.84 -8.08 -4.09
N THR A 153 -16.01 -7.77 -3.57
CA THR A 153 -17.11 -7.17 -4.33
C THR A 153 -17.05 -5.65 -4.16
N GLY A 154 -16.68 -4.96 -5.24
CA GLY A 154 -16.65 -3.51 -5.32
C GLY A 154 -17.99 -2.90 -5.73
N ARG A 155 -18.01 -1.57 -5.80
CA ARG A 155 -19.12 -0.80 -6.37
C ARG A 155 -18.94 -0.64 -7.87
N MET A 156 -20.00 -0.16 -8.54
CA MET A 156 -19.91 0.16 -9.96
C MET A 156 -18.89 1.29 -10.16
N GLN A 157 -17.97 1.13 -11.10
CA GLN A 157 -16.95 2.14 -11.36
C GLN A 157 -17.47 3.14 -12.38
N PHE A 158 -17.49 4.42 -12.02
CA PHE A 158 -17.72 5.51 -12.96
C PHE A 158 -16.39 6.20 -13.25
N VAL A 159 -15.95 6.08 -14.51
CA VAL A 159 -14.77 6.76 -15.01
C VAL A 159 -15.23 7.94 -15.86
N GLN A 160 -14.88 9.15 -15.42
CA GLN A 160 -15.31 10.39 -16.08
C GLN A 160 -14.73 10.50 -17.50
N ASP A 161 -13.51 10.02 -17.71
CA ASP A 161 -12.86 9.97 -19.02
C ASP A 161 -13.50 8.86 -19.89
N LYS A 162 -14.18 9.27 -20.97
CA LYS A 162 -14.87 8.38 -21.92
C LYS A 162 -13.92 7.45 -22.68
N ALA A 163 -12.68 7.88 -22.96
CA ALA A 163 -11.69 7.05 -23.65
C ALA A 163 -11.16 5.95 -22.73
N LEU A 164 -11.00 6.25 -21.44
CA LEU A 164 -10.63 5.26 -20.42
C LEU A 164 -11.79 4.34 -20.03
N ALA A 165 -13.03 4.86 -19.95
CA ALA A 165 -14.23 4.08 -19.61
C ALA A 165 -14.53 2.93 -20.60
N SER A 166 -14.11 3.09 -21.85
CA SER A 166 -14.24 2.08 -22.92
C SER A 166 -13.03 1.14 -23.03
N SER A 167 -11.96 1.38 -22.27
CA SER A 167 -10.73 0.58 -22.31
C SER A 167 -10.92 -0.81 -21.70
N SER A 168 -10.30 -1.83 -22.32
CA SER A 168 -10.15 -3.18 -21.75
C SER A 168 -9.27 -3.22 -20.50
N LEU A 169 -8.55 -2.13 -20.20
CA LEU A 169 -7.73 -1.99 -18.99
C LEU A 169 -8.57 -1.80 -17.72
N ILE A 170 -9.87 -1.50 -17.85
CA ILE A 170 -10.79 -1.43 -16.72
C ILE A 170 -11.52 -2.76 -16.61
N ASP A 171 -11.14 -3.56 -15.62
CA ASP A 171 -11.91 -4.73 -15.26
C ASP A 171 -13.22 -4.31 -14.58
N LYS A 172 -14.32 -4.48 -15.31
CA LYS A 172 -15.70 -4.11 -14.95
C LYS A 172 -16.38 -5.11 -14.01
N ARG A 173 -15.74 -6.26 -13.70
CA ARG A 173 -16.31 -7.23 -12.76
C ARG A 173 -16.45 -6.59 -11.39
N LEU A 174 -17.64 -6.67 -10.82
CA LEU A 174 -17.91 -6.17 -9.47
C LEU A 174 -17.19 -7.04 -8.44
N THR A 175 -17.30 -8.36 -8.56
CA THR A 175 -16.58 -9.32 -7.72
C THR A 175 -15.29 -9.75 -8.39
N LYS A 176 -14.19 -9.62 -7.66
CA LYS A 176 -12.84 -9.96 -8.12
C LYS A 176 -12.17 -10.88 -7.10
N THR A 177 -11.57 -11.94 -7.60
CA THR A 177 -10.59 -12.72 -6.86
C THR A 177 -9.31 -11.92 -6.74
N LEU A 178 -8.89 -11.62 -5.51
CA LEU A 178 -7.67 -10.86 -5.27
C LEU A 178 -6.46 -11.80 -5.27
N TYR A 179 -6.57 -12.89 -4.51
CA TYR A 179 -5.54 -13.92 -4.37
C TYR A 179 -6.05 -15.11 -3.55
N SER A 180 -5.29 -16.20 -3.57
CA SER A 180 -5.54 -17.38 -2.74
C SER A 180 -4.35 -17.68 -1.83
N PHE A 181 -4.59 -18.38 -0.73
CA PHE A 181 -3.58 -18.61 0.29
C PHE A 181 -3.76 -19.87 1.16
N THR A 182 -2.68 -20.37 1.77
CA THR A 182 -2.74 -21.53 2.69
C THR A 182 -2.43 -21.17 4.13
N LEU A 183 -3.15 -21.77 5.09
CA LEU A 183 -2.88 -21.59 6.52
C LEU A 183 -1.64 -22.36 7.00
N THR A 184 -0.64 -22.58 6.15
CA THR A 184 0.64 -23.16 6.58
C THR A 184 1.51 -22.04 7.13
N PRO A 185 1.93 -22.07 8.41
CA PRO A 185 2.83 -21.05 8.94
C PRO A 185 4.14 -20.98 8.14
N ARG A 186 4.57 -19.77 7.79
CA ARG A 186 5.89 -19.52 7.20
C ARG A 186 6.70 -18.55 8.07
N TYR A 187 7.99 -18.49 7.80
CA TYR A 187 8.91 -17.51 8.39
C TYR A 187 9.18 -16.40 7.38
N ALA A 188 9.46 -15.20 7.88
CA ALA A 188 9.79 -14.03 7.05
C ALA A 188 10.88 -14.33 6.00
N ASP A 189 11.91 -15.11 6.36
CA ASP A 189 13.02 -15.43 5.44
C ASP A 189 12.59 -16.17 4.18
N ARG A 190 11.46 -16.89 4.18
CA ARG A 190 10.93 -17.54 2.97
C ARG A 190 10.49 -16.55 1.89
N PHE A 191 10.16 -15.31 2.27
CA PHE A 191 9.79 -14.27 1.32
C PHE A 191 11.00 -13.50 0.80
N ARG A 192 12.22 -13.78 1.28
CA ARG A 192 13.44 -13.09 0.84
C ARG A 192 13.73 -13.34 -0.63
N GLU A 193 13.64 -14.60 -1.06
CA GLU A 193 13.85 -14.99 -2.45
C GLU A 193 12.81 -14.34 -3.36
N THR A 194 11.52 -14.38 -2.97
CA THR A 194 10.49 -13.72 -3.78
C THR A 194 10.61 -12.21 -3.77
N SER A 195 10.93 -11.60 -2.61
CA SER A 195 11.21 -10.16 -2.51
C SER A 195 12.36 -9.77 -3.43
N ASP A 196 13.44 -10.55 -3.46
CA ASP A 196 14.57 -10.34 -4.36
C ASP A 196 14.15 -10.49 -5.83
N CYS A 197 13.42 -11.55 -6.17
CA CYS A 197 12.88 -11.74 -7.53
C CYS A 197 11.99 -10.56 -7.97
N LEU A 198 11.07 -10.10 -7.12
CA LEU A 198 10.17 -8.99 -7.43
C LEU A 198 10.90 -7.66 -7.66
N GLN A 199 12.08 -7.45 -7.08
CA GLN A 199 12.87 -6.21 -7.24
C GLN A 199 14.06 -6.33 -8.19
N THR A 200 14.26 -7.47 -8.84
CA THR A 200 15.34 -7.64 -9.83
C THR A 200 14.87 -8.21 -11.16
N SER A 201 13.76 -8.97 -11.18
CA SER A 201 13.25 -9.56 -12.41
C SER A 201 12.75 -8.48 -13.37
N PRO A 202 13.20 -8.47 -14.64
CA PRO A 202 12.77 -7.48 -15.62
C PRO A 202 11.27 -7.54 -15.91
N ASP A 203 10.64 -8.69 -15.71
CA ASP A 203 9.21 -8.91 -15.95
C ASP A 203 8.35 -8.57 -14.73
N SER A 204 8.97 -8.25 -13.59
CA SER A 204 8.24 -7.87 -12.38
C SER A 204 7.55 -6.52 -12.57
N LEU A 205 6.25 -6.47 -12.24
CA LEU A 205 5.51 -5.20 -12.20
C LEU A 205 6.19 -4.16 -11.30
N CYS A 206 6.87 -4.60 -10.24
CA CYS A 206 7.59 -3.70 -9.33
C CYS A 206 8.82 -3.05 -9.99
N MET A 207 9.43 -3.72 -10.97
CA MET A 207 10.51 -3.15 -11.81
C MET A 207 9.96 -2.32 -12.97
N LEU A 208 8.84 -2.75 -13.55
CA LEU A 208 8.24 -2.09 -14.72
C LEU A 208 7.50 -0.79 -14.38
N LYS A 209 6.95 -0.67 -13.17
CA LYS A 209 6.15 0.48 -12.75
C LYS A 209 6.53 0.97 -11.36
N SER A 210 6.71 2.28 -11.24
CA SER A 210 6.65 2.97 -9.95
C SER A 210 5.20 3.00 -9.47
N ILE A 211 4.97 2.58 -8.23
CA ILE A 211 3.65 2.46 -7.63
C ILE A 211 3.73 3.14 -6.27
N CYS A 212 2.80 4.06 -6.00
CA CYS A 212 2.59 4.65 -4.70
C CYS A 212 1.10 4.87 -4.50
N SER A 213 0.54 4.40 -3.39
CA SER A 213 -0.86 4.63 -3.04
C SER A 213 -1.07 4.86 -1.56
N LEU A 214 -2.07 5.67 -1.23
CA LEU A 214 -2.46 5.98 0.13
C LEU A 214 -3.98 6.00 0.23
N GLN A 215 -4.52 5.35 1.26
CA GLN A 215 -5.95 5.42 1.53
C GLN A 215 -6.30 6.78 2.12
N THR A 216 -7.52 7.24 1.87
CA THR A 216 -8.09 8.47 2.44
C THR A 216 -9.39 8.12 3.16
N PRO A 217 -9.92 9.01 4.02
CA PRO A 217 -11.19 8.76 4.71
C PRO A 217 -12.37 8.44 3.79
N THR A 218 -12.30 8.86 2.52
CA THR A 218 -13.36 8.71 1.53
C THR A 218 -12.96 7.88 0.32
N GLY A 219 -11.80 7.21 0.32
CA GLY A 219 -11.29 6.59 -0.89
C GLY A 219 -9.80 6.24 -0.85
N PHE A 220 -9.13 6.42 -1.99
CA PHE A 220 -7.68 6.33 -2.06
C PHE A 220 -7.11 7.13 -3.22
N ARG A 221 -5.82 7.42 -3.14
CA ARG A 221 -5.03 8.00 -4.23
C ARG A 221 -3.97 7.00 -4.65
N ALA A 222 -3.70 6.93 -5.95
CA ALA A 222 -2.65 6.08 -6.49
C ALA A 222 -1.90 6.81 -7.63
N LEU A 223 -0.58 6.73 -7.59
CA LEU A 223 0.31 7.08 -8.68
C LEU A 223 0.95 5.80 -9.20
N ILE A 224 0.69 5.47 -10.46
CA ILE A 224 1.28 4.31 -11.14
C ILE A 224 1.98 4.79 -12.41
N GLY A 225 3.30 4.67 -12.45
CA GLY A 225 4.13 5.35 -13.44
C GLY A 225 3.92 6.87 -13.35
N TRP A 226 3.36 7.44 -14.42
CA TRP A 226 3.04 8.85 -14.53
C TRP A 226 1.55 9.17 -14.32
N THR A 227 0.74 8.15 -14.07
CA THR A 227 -0.71 8.29 -13.97
C THR A 227 -1.11 8.46 -12.50
N HIS A 228 -1.47 9.68 -12.12
CA HIS A 228 -2.14 9.95 -10.86
C HIS A 228 -3.63 9.67 -11.01
N SER A 229 -4.21 8.98 -10.04
CA SER A 229 -5.64 8.71 -9.96
C SER A 229 -6.13 8.88 -8.53
N GLN A 230 -7.32 9.45 -8.40
CA GLN A 230 -8.04 9.53 -7.15
C GLN A 230 -9.35 8.77 -7.30
N VAL A 231 -9.62 7.89 -6.35
CA VAL A 231 -10.88 7.15 -6.26
C VAL A 231 -11.60 7.63 -5.03
N THR A 232 -12.84 8.08 -5.19
CA THR A 232 -13.74 8.44 -4.09
C THR A 232 -14.87 7.43 -4.01
N PHE A 233 -15.05 6.83 -2.84
CA PHE A 233 -16.12 5.91 -2.52
C PHE A 233 -17.41 6.72 -2.28
N LYS A 234 -18.43 6.49 -3.11
CA LYS A 234 -19.81 6.99 -2.90
C LYS A 234 -20.75 5.78 -2.87
N ASP A 235 -21.93 5.93 -2.28
CA ASP A 235 -22.83 4.82 -1.91
C ASP A 235 -22.94 3.70 -2.96
N LEU A 236 -23.25 4.04 -4.22
CA LEU A 236 -23.44 3.06 -5.30
C LEU A 236 -22.29 3.03 -6.32
N VAL A 237 -21.41 4.04 -6.31
CA VAL A 237 -20.45 4.29 -7.39
C VAL A 237 -19.11 4.73 -6.84
N ASP A 238 -18.03 4.09 -7.28
CA ASP A 238 -16.68 4.62 -7.10
C ASP A 238 -16.40 5.60 -8.24
N THR A 239 -16.13 6.87 -7.90
CA THR A 239 -15.73 7.89 -8.88
C THR A 239 -14.22 7.85 -9.03
N LYS A 240 -13.72 7.54 -10.22
CA LYS A 240 -12.29 7.61 -10.54
C LYS A 240 -11.99 8.87 -11.35
N GLU A 241 -11.21 9.75 -10.75
CA GLU A 241 -10.68 10.96 -11.37
C GLU A 241 -9.23 10.71 -11.76
N ILE A 242 -8.90 11.05 -13.01
CA ILE A 242 -7.54 11.14 -13.50
C ILE A 242 -7.43 12.60 -13.93
N PRO A 243 -6.88 13.49 -13.08
CA PRO A 243 -6.70 14.88 -13.44
C PRO A 243 -5.92 14.92 -14.76
N ASP A 244 -6.36 15.77 -15.69
CA ASP A 244 -5.71 15.94 -17.00
C ASP A 244 -4.19 16.03 -16.84
N TYR A 245 -3.48 15.46 -17.81
CA TYR A 245 -2.03 15.46 -17.91
C TYR A 245 -1.49 16.89 -17.94
N ASN A 246 -1.39 17.52 -16.77
CA ASN A 246 -0.42 18.56 -16.55
C ASN A 246 0.88 17.80 -16.28
N PRO A 247 1.88 17.82 -17.19
CA PRO A 247 3.23 17.55 -16.73
C PRO A 247 3.40 18.49 -15.53
N ILE A 248 3.76 17.94 -14.37
CA ILE A 248 4.15 18.77 -13.24
C ILE A 248 5.19 19.73 -13.82
N THR A 249 4.81 21.00 -14.00
CA THR A 249 5.73 22.05 -14.42
C THR A 249 6.68 22.18 -13.25
N VAL A 250 7.79 21.45 -13.32
CA VAL A 250 8.87 21.56 -12.35
C VAL A 250 9.44 22.96 -12.56
N PHE A 251 9.04 23.90 -11.71
CA PHE A 251 9.71 25.19 -11.61
C PHE A 251 11.14 24.92 -11.14
N VAL A 252 12.08 24.91 -12.08
CA VAL A 252 13.50 24.88 -11.79
C VAL A 252 13.89 26.31 -11.41
N TRP A 253 14.04 26.58 -10.10
CA TRP A 253 14.68 27.81 -9.65
C TRP A 253 16.20 27.62 -9.74
N PRO A 254 16.93 28.40 -10.56
CA PRO A 254 18.38 28.25 -10.65
C PRO A 254 19.03 28.96 -9.46
N LEU A 255 19.58 28.20 -8.52
CA LEU A 255 20.57 28.72 -7.58
C LEU A 255 21.93 28.80 -8.30
N HIS A 256 22.23 30.02 -8.77
CA HIS A 256 23.56 30.58 -9.08
C HIS A 256 24.65 29.66 -9.65
N LYS A 257 24.97 29.84 -10.95
CA LYS A 257 26.29 30.28 -11.44
C LYS A 257 26.22 30.63 -12.94
N LYS A 258 26.87 31.73 -13.31
CA LYS A 258 26.95 32.30 -14.66
C LYS A 258 27.62 31.33 -15.65
N GLY A 259 27.08 31.24 -16.86
CA GLY A 259 27.82 30.86 -18.07
C GLY A 259 27.44 29.51 -18.69
N ALA A 260 27.00 29.58 -19.95
CA ALA A 260 26.88 28.51 -20.95
C ALA A 260 25.84 27.40 -20.72
N CYS A 261 24.76 27.46 -21.51
CA CYS A 261 23.82 26.36 -21.72
C CYS A 261 24.49 25.22 -22.49
N HIS A 262 24.71 24.08 -21.84
CA HIS A 262 24.84 22.79 -22.51
C HIS A 262 23.79 21.83 -21.97
N PHE A 263 22.90 21.38 -22.87
CA PHE A 263 21.91 20.35 -22.59
C PHE A 263 22.61 18.99 -22.47
N PHE A 264 22.71 18.48 -21.25
CA PHE A 264 22.91 17.04 -21.01
C PHE A 264 21.98 16.60 -19.88
N THR A 265 20.85 15.99 -20.26
CA THR A 265 19.95 15.32 -19.33
C THR A 265 20.37 13.86 -19.19
N SER A 266 21.11 13.55 -18.12
CA SER A 266 21.29 12.14 -17.72
C SER A 266 19.98 11.64 -17.09
N ARG A 267 19.46 10.48 -17.55
CA ARG A 267 18.20 9.87 -17.07
C ARG A 267 18.15 9.68 -15.55
N SER A 268 19.30 9.50 -14.89
CA SER A 268 19.37 9.28 -13.43
C SER A 268 19.05 10.53 -12.61
N THR A 269 19.42 11.73 -13.08
CA THR A 269 19.23 12.97 -12.32
C THR A 269 17.78 13.45 -12.34
N VAL A 270 17.04 13.18 -13.42
CA VAL A 270 15.62 13.50 -13.55
C VAL A 270 14.77 12.60 -12.64
N MET A 271 15.10 11.31 -12.55
CA MET A 271 14.34 10.34 -11.75
C MET A 271 14.44 10.59 -10.24
N ASN A 272 15.65 10.91 -9.73
CA ASN A 272 15.86 11.24 -8.31
C ASN A 272 15.13 12.51 -7.86
N ARG A 273 15.01 13.52 -8.74
CA ARG A 273 14.25 14.75 -8.43
C ARG A 273 12.74 14.51 -8.46
N THR A 274 12.26 13.64 -9.34
CA THR A 274 10.83 13.25 -9.40
C THR A 274 10.43 12.45 -8.17
N VAL A 275 11.22 11.48 -7.71
CA VAL A 275 10.93 10.73 -6.47
C VAL A 275 10.95 11.63 -5.24
N SER A 276 11.90 12.57 -5.15
CA SER A 276 11.91 13.59 -4.08
C SER A 276 10.68 14.50 -4.14
N THR A 277 10.24 14.88 -5.34
CA THR A 277 9.03 15.70 -5.51
C THR A 277 7.78 14.90 -5.18
N LEU A 278 7.68 13.64 -5.57
CA LEU A 278 6.58 12.73 -5.24
C LEU A 278 6.48 12.47 -3.74
N LEU A 279 7.61 12.15 -3.09
CA LEU A 279 7.70 12.05 -1.64
C LEU A 279 7.32 13.39 -0.99
N LYS A 280 7.72 14.54 -1.57
CA LYS A 280 7.30 15.87 -1.10
C LYS A 280 5.81 16.13 -1.30
N THR A 281 5.19 15.71 -2.40
CA THR A 281 3.75 15.85 -2.57
C THR A 281 3.03 15.04 -1.50
N PHE A 282 3.40 13.77 -1.30
CA PHE A 282 2.80 12.92 -0.27
C PHE A 282 3.13 13.34 1.17
N THR A 283 4.33 13.82 1.47
CA THR A 283 4.68 14.38 2.80
C THR A 283 4.06 15.75 3.03
N SER A 284 3.96 16.62 2.02
CA SER A 284 3.18 17.87 2.13
C SER A 284 1.69 17.60 2.35
N PHE A 285 1.15 16.50 1.80
CA PHE A 285 -0.23 16.08 2.06
C PHE A 285 -0.44 15.57 3.48
N GLN A 286 0.57 14.94 4.12
CA GLN A 286 0.52 14.59 5.55
C GLN A 286 0.46 15.83 6.46
N PHE A 287 1.00 16.98 6.03
CA PHE A 287 0.87 18.24 6.77
C PHE A 287 -0.53 18.86 6.60
N VAL A 288 -1.10 18.84 5.40
CA VAL A 288 -2.46 19.37 5.16
C VAL A 288 -3.53 18.58 5.91
N SER A 289 -3.39 17.25 6.06
CA SER A 289 -4.36 16.49 6.82
C SER A 289 -4.33 16.79 8.33
N LYS A 290 -3.21 17.25 8.90
CA LYS A 290 -3.14 17.67 10.31
C LYS A 290 -3.86 19.00 10.56
N GLU A 291 -3.89 19.90 9.57
CA GLU A 291 -4.60 21.18 9.70
C GLU A 291 -6.13 21.02 9.63
N CYS A 292 -6.64 19.97 8.98
CA CYS A 292 -8.09 19.68 8.93
C CYS A 292 -8.67 18.99 10.18
N TYR A 293 -7.87 18.69 11.22
CA TYR A 293 -8.37 18.17 12.51
C TYR A 293 -8.48 19.25 13.60
N LEU A 294 -8.27 20.52 13.24
CA LEU A 294 -8.44 21.69 14.12
C LEU A 294 -9.48 22.64 13.51
N SER A 295 -10.73 22.19 13.40
CA SER A 295 -11.91 23.05 13.21
C SER A 295 -13.17 22.33 13.68
#